data_AF-A0A359LVK4-F1
#
_entry.id   AF-A0A359LVK4-F1
#
_cell.length_a   1.000
_cell.length_b   1.000
_cell.length_c   1.000
_cell.angle_alpha   90.00
_cell.angle_beta   90.00
_cell.angle_gamma   90.00
#
_symmetry.space_group_name_H-M   'P 1'
#
loop_
_entity.id
_entity.type
_entity.pdbx_description
1 polymer ?
#
loop_
_entity_poly.entity_id
_entity_poly.type
_entity_poly.pdbx_seq_one_letter_code
_entity_poly.pdbx_strand_id
1 'polypeptide(L)'
;MTGAKSIALSVWIAAAAAAQPVSLLPDDVIGAFQQSGPSLQVSVVDVQGQSFTRAWRLRTPDANANRNAWDIRIIADGVRDVAQDDTLVATFWARTIESPPNGQAFSRFVFEQNGFPYTKSAEHTFIPSADWRRYQFAFSSREKYGPRGYSMHFWVTFGPQTIEIGGLTVMNHGRTPIRDLGLDVWPYEGAAADAPWRAAAAERIERIRKGDIVVQVRDENG
;
A
#
# COMPACT_ATOMS: atom_id res chain seq x y z
N MET A 1 -10.46 -1.47 -72.17
CA MET A 1 -9.50 -0.83 -71.25
C MET A 1 -10.25 -0.34 -70.03
N THR A 2 -10.34 -1.16 -68.99
CA THR A 2 -11.10 -0.93 -67.76
C THR A 2 -10.08 -0.77 -66.63
N GLY A 3 -9.94 0.46 -66.11
CA GLY A 3 -9.02 0.78 -65.02
C GLY A 3 -9.74 0.74 -63.68
N ALA A 4 -9.40 -0.25 -62.85
CA ALA A 4 -9.87 -0.33 -61.47
C ALA A 4 -8.99 0.59 -60.59
N LYS A 5 -9.63 1.51 -59.84
CA LYS A 5 -8.97 2.33 -58.82
C LYS A 5 -9.06 1.61 -57.47
N SER A 6 -7.92 1.17 -56.94
CA SER A 6 -7.82 0.67 -55.57
C SER A 6 -7.82 1.84 -54.59
N ILE A 7 -8.74 1.80 -53.63
CA ILE A 7 -8.77 2.71 -52.48
C ILE A 7 -8.15 1.95 -51.30
N ALA A 8 -7.00 2.42 -50.82
CA ALA A 8 -6.37 1.89 -49.62
C ALA A 8 -7.03 2.50 -48.38
N LEU A 9 -7.73 1.69 -47.60
CA LEU A 9 -8.30 2.09 -46.32
C LEU A 9 -7.24 1.89 -45.23
N SER A 10 -6.73 2.99 -44.68
CA SER A 10 -5.78 2.96 -43.57
C SER A 10 -6.56 2.90 -42.26
N VAL A 11 -6.51 1.76 -41.57
CA VAL A 11 -7.11 1.62 -40.22
C VAL A 11 -6.08 2.11 -39.20
N TRP A 12 -6.38 3.23 -38.56
CA TRP A 12 -5.63 3.72 -37.40
C TRP A 12 -6.15 2.98 -36.16
N ILE A 13 -5.33 2.10 -35.59
CA ILE A 13 -5.57 1.61 -34.23
C ILE A 13 -5.08 2.69 -33.28
N ALA A 14 -6.00 3.49 -32.75
CA ALA A 14 -5.69 4.39 -31.64
C ALA A 14 -5.40 3.53 -30.41
N ALA A 15 -4.15 3.51 -29.96
CA ALA A 15 -3.82 3.00 -28.64
C ALA A 15 -4.53 3.89 -27.61
N ALA A 16 -5.47 3.34 -26.85
CA ALA A 16 -6.10 4.05 -25.75
C ALA A 16 -5.01 4.44 -24.75
N ALA A 17 -4.77 5.74 -24.56
CA ALA A 17 -3.90 6.22 -23.49
C ALA A 17 -4.46 5.70 -22.17
N ALA A 18 -3.63 5.02 -21.37
CA ALA A 18 -4.02 4.62 -20.02
C ALA A 18 -4.47 5.88 -19.26
N ALA A 19 -5.66 5.82 -18.65
CA ALA A 19 -6.15 6.92 -17.85
C ALA A 19 -5.12 7.27 -16.77
N GLN A 20 -4.85 8.56 -16.58
CA GLN A 20 -3.91 8.98 -15.55
C GLN A 20 -4.43 8.58 -14.17
N PRO A 21 -3.54 8.10 -13.28
CA PRO A 21 -3.95 7.69 -11.95
C PRO A 21 -4.51 8.87 -11.15
N VAL A 22 -5.54 8.62 -10.35
CA VAL A 22 -6.26 9.64 -9.59
C VAL A 22 -5.91 9.55 -8.11
N SER A 23 -5.61 10.68 -7.47
CA SER A 23 -5.38 10.73 -6.01
C SER A 23 -6.67 10.46 -5.25
N LEU A 24 -6.60 9.57 -4.26
CA LEU A 24 -7.68 9.27 -3.31
C LEU A 24 -7.67 10.16 -2.06
N LEU A 25 -6.62 10.96 -1.89
CA LEU A 25 -6.42 11.86 -0.78
C LEU A 25 -6.93 13.28 -1.09
N PRO A 26 -7.34 14.06 -0.07
CA PRO A 26 -7.56 15.49 -0.22
C PRO A 26 -6.25 16.24 -0.51
N ASP A 27 -6.37 17.47 -0.99
CA ASP A 27 -5.22 18.31 -1.37
C ASP A 27 -4.29 18.58 -0.16
N ASP A 28 -4.85 18.95 1.01
CA ASP A 28 -4.08 19.07 2.25
C ASP A 28 -3.99 17.72 2.98
N VAL A 29 -3.13 16.85 2.47
CA VAL A 29 -2.90 15.52 3.06
C VAL A 29 -2.53 15.61 4.54
N ILE A 30 -1.61 16.51 4.91
CA ILE A 30 -1.12 16.63 6.28
C ILE A 30 -2.23 17.05 7.24
N GLY A 31 -3.03 18.05 6.86
CA GLY A 31 -4.15 18.53 7.69
C GLY A 31 -5.35 17.59 7.75
N ALA A 32 -5.51 16.70 6.78
CA ALA A 32 -6.62 15.76 6.73
C ALA A 32 -6.51 14.59 7.71
N PHE A 33 -5.30 14.18 8.08
CA PHE A 33 -5.09 13.08 9.02
C PHE A 33 -5.27 13.55 10.47
N GLN A 34 -6.20 12.91 11.17
CA GLN A 34 -6.52 13.20 12.56
C GLN A 34 -5.99 12.10 13.48
N GLN A 35 -5.58 12.49 14.68
CA GLN A 35 -5.26 11.54 15.73
C GLN A 35 -6.51 10.74 16.13
N SER A 36 -6.33 9.43 16.30
CA SER A 36 -7.30 8.54 16.92
C SER A 36 -6.59 7.65 17.93
N GLY A 37 -7.09 7.63 19.16
CA GLY A 37 -6.48 6.86 20.25
C GLY A 37 -5.82 7.71 21.34
N PRO A 38 -5.63 7.11 22.53
CA PRO A 38 -5.01 7.78 23.66
C PRO A 38 -3.49 7.96 23.46
N SER A 39 -2.94 8.97 24.13
CA SER A 39 -1.50 9.15 24.38
C SER A 39 -0.58 9.33 23.16
N LEU A 40 -1.07 9.19 21.93
CA LEU A 40 -0.32 9.62 20.73
C LEU A 40 -0.11 11.13 20.77
N GLN A 41 1.10 11.56 20.49
CA GLN A 41 1.42 12.97 20.28
C GLN A 41 1.70 13.16 18.79
N VAL A 42 0.86 13.95 18.13
CA VAL A 42 1.00 14.29 16.71
C VAL A 42 1.44 15.73 16.60
N SER A 43 2.51 15.95 15.83
CA SER A 43 2.94 17.30 15.43
C SER A 43 3.31 17.28 13.95
N VAL A 44 3.35 18.46 13.33
CA VAL A 44 3.81 18.63 11.95
C VAL A 44 5.20 19.26 11.99
N VAL A 45 6.13 18.70 11.21
CA VAL A 45 7.50 19.21 11.08
C VAL A 45 7.79 19.60 9.65
N ASP A 46 8.62 20.62 9.47
CA ASP A 46 9.16 20.99 8.15
C ASP A 46 10.24 20.00 7.72
N VAL A 47 10.29 19.71 6.42
CA VAL A 47 11.22 18.75 5.82
C VAL A 47 11.98 19.42 4.69
N GLN A 48 13.29 19.21 4.67
CA GLN A 48 14.20 19.68 3.62
C GLN A 48 14.86 18.50 2.91
N GLY A 49 15.28 18.71 1.66
CA GLY A 49 15.99 17.69 0.88
C GLY A 49 15.14 16.49 0.44
N GLN A 50 13.81 16.61 0.54
CA GLN A 50 12.84 15.62 0.04
C GLN A 50 11.90 16.27 -0.98
N SER A 51 11.14 15.44 -1.71
CA SER A 51 10.09 15.90 -2.62
C SER A 51 8.85 16.47 -1.92
N PHE A 52 8.78 16.35 -0.59
CA PHE A 52 7.73 16.88 0.28
C PHE A 52 8.35 17.79 1.34
N THR A 53 7.57 18.79 1.77
CA THR A 53 8.05 19.86 2.67
C THR A 53 7.52 19.75 4.09
N ARG A 54 6.54 18.87 4.35
CA ARG A 54 5.94 18.66 5.67
C ARG A 54 5.76 17.17 5.95
N ALA A 55 5.89 16.78 7.21
CA ALA A 55 5.67 15.42 7.69
C ALA A 55 4.96 15.43 9.04
N TRP A 56 4.23 14.36 9.35
CA TRP A 56 3.79 14.09 10.71
C TRP A 56 4.98 13.57 11.51
N ARG A 57 5.18 14.09 12.72
CA ARG A 57 5.96 13.45 13.79
C ARG A 57 5.00 12.82 14.78
N LEU A 58 5.08 11.51 14.88
CA LEU A 58 4.23 10.65 15.70
C LEU A 58 5.06 10.12 16.86
N ARG A 59 4.78 10.60 18.08
CA ARG A 59 5.42 10.11 19.31
C ARG A 59 4.44 9.28 20.12
N THR A 60 4.78 8.01 20.28
CA THR A 60 4.09 7.06 21.16
C THR A 60 4.92 6.94 22.44
N PRO A 61 4.49 7.51 23.58
CA PRO A 61 5.32 7.61 24.78
C PRO A 61 5.44 6.30 25.57
N ASP A 62 4.40 5.45 25.53
CA ASP A 62 4.28 4.28 26.40
C ASP A 62 4.07 2.98 25.60
N ALA A 63 4.43 1.86 26.22
CA ALA A 63 4.20 0.53 25.67
C ALA A 63 2.70 0.17 25.72
N ASN A 64 2.17 -0.27 24.60
CA ASN A 64 0.72 -0.47 24.41
C ASN A 64 0.22 -1.88 24.71
N ALA A 65 0.76 -2.55 25.75
CA ALA A 65 0.57 -3.98 26.00
C ALA A 65 -0.90 -4.45 26.12
N ASN A 66 -1.84 -3.55 26.46
CA ASN A 66 -3.27 -3.85 26.63
C ASN A 66 -4.17 -3.19 25.57
N ARG A 67 -3.63 -2.86 24.40
CA ARG A 67 -4.36 -2.18 23.32
C ARG A 67 -4.52 -3.08 22.11
N ASN A 68 -5.63 -2.90 21.39
CA ASN A 68 -5.76 -3.50 20.07
C ASN A 68 -4.81 -2.81 19.10
N ALA A 69 -4.36 -3.51 18.06
CA ALA A 69 -3.40 -2.98 17.09
C ALA A 69 -3.86 -1.67 16.42
N TRP A 70 -5.17 -1.44 16.33
CA TRP A 70 -5.76 -0.26 15.70
C TRP A 70 -6.04 0.91 16.65
N ASP A 71 -5.84 0.76 17.96
CA ASP A 71 -6.31 1.75 18.95
C ASP A 71 -5.59 3.10 18.83
N ILE A 72 -4.33 3.12 18.36
CA ILE A 72 -3.50 4.33 18.31
C ILE A 72 -2.98 4.53 16.88
N ARG A 73 -3.45 5.62 16.25
CA ARG A 73 -3.23 5.88 14.83
C ARG A 73 -3.43 7.34 14.47
N ILE A 74 -2.94 7.71 13.29
CA ILE A 74 -3.54 8.81 12.52
C ILE A 74 -4.44 8.22 11.42
N ILE A 75 -5.54 8.88 11.11
CA ILE A 75 -6.56 8.40 10.18
C ILE A 75 -7.09 9.56 9.30
N ALA A 76 -7.32 9.28 8.02
CA ALA A 76 -8.07 10.15 7.13
C ALA A 76 -9.02 9.32 6.25
N ASP A 77 -10.18 9.91 5.94
CA ASP A 77 -11.13 9.35 4.99
C ASP A 77 -10.71 9.64 3.55
N GLY A 78 -10.89 8.69 2.64
CA GLY A 78 -10.68 8.94 1.22
C GLY A 78 -11.78 9.82 0.61
N VAL A 79 -11.46 10.58 -0.43
CA VAL A 79 -12.35 11.62 -0.99
C VAL A 79 -12.91 11.31 -2.38
N ARG A 80 -12.57 10.16 -2.94
CA ARG A 80 -12.99 9.70 -4.27
C ARG A 80 -13.62 8.32 -4.23
N ASP A 81 -14.43 8.01 -5.22
CA ASP A 81 -14.88 6.65 -5.47
C ASP A 81 -13.71 5.71 -5.80
N VAL A 82 -13.86 4.45 -5.39
CA VAL A 82 -12.97 3.33 -5.70
C VAL A 82 -13.84 2.16 -6.13
N ALA A 83 -13.56 1.57 -7.28
CA ALA A 83 -14.26 0.35 -7.69
C ALA A 83 -13.60 -0.88 -7.07
N GLN A 84 -14.38 -1.95 -6.89
CA GLN A 84 -13.84 -3.24 -6.52
C GLN A 84 -12.81 -3.72 -7.54
N ASP A 85 -11.70 -4.27 -7.07
CA ASP A 85 -10.51 -4.70 -7.81
C ASP A 85 -9.79 -3.61 -8.60
N ASP A 86 -10.05 -2.33 -8.32
CA ASP A 86 -9.14 -1.26 -8.76
C ASP A 86 -7.76 -1.48 -8.14
N THR A 87 -6.73 -1.26 -8.93
CA THR A 87 -5.33 -1.31 -8.50
C THR A 87 -4.94 0.03 -7.92
N LEU A 88 -4.58 0.03 -6.65
CA LEU A 88 -4.20 1.20 -5.86
C LEU A 88 -2.71 1.13 -5.52
N VAL A 89 -2.05 2.28 -5.49
CA VAL A 89 -0.64 2.40 -5.10
C VAL A 89 -0.53 3.38 -3.94
N ALA A 90 -0.03 2.89 -2.81
CA ALA A 90 0.39 3.74 -1.70
C ALA A 90 1.89 4.02 -1.82
N THR A 91 2.27 5.29 -1.72
CA THR A 91 3.67 5.73 -1.60
C THR A 91 3.79 6.70 -0.45
N PHE A 92 4.80 6.55 0.39
CA PHE A 92 5.13 7.50 1.45
C PHE A 92 6.61 7.37 1.82
N TRP A 93 7.10 8.32 2.59
CA TRP A 93 8.44 8.27 3.17
C TRP A 93 8.31 8.21 4.67
N ALA A 94 9.17 7.43 5.31
CA ALA A 94 9.23 7.39 6.76
C ALA A 94 10.67 7.35 7.26
N ARG A 95 10.87 7.84 8.48
CA ARG A 95 12.11 7.70 9.24
C ARG A 95 11.83 7.57 10.73
N THR A 96 12.80 7.03 11.45
CA THR A 96 12.81 6.90 12.91
C THR A 96 13.59 8.06 13.50
N ILE A 97 12.99 8.73 14.47
CA ILE A 97 13.64 9.74 15.32
C ILE A 97 14.11 9.11 16.63
N GLU A 98 13.30 8.22 17.19
CA GLU A 98 13.59 7.51 18.43
C GLU A 98 13.03 6.08 18.35
N SER A 99 13.89 5.09 18.59
CA SER A 99 13.54 3.68 18.68
C SER A 99 13.28 3.27 20.13
N PRO A 100 12.54 2.18 20.38
CA PRO A 100 12.52 1.55 21.70
C PRO A 100 13.93 1.13 22.16
N PRO A 101 14.25 1.13 23.47
CA PRO A 101 15.60 0.88 23.99
C PRO A 101 16.29 -0.41 23.49
N ASN A 102 15.53 -1.46 23.17
CA ASN A 102 16.04 -2.75 22.69
C ASN A 102 15.30 -3.21 21.42
N GLY A 103 14.85 -2.28 20.58
CA GLY A 103 13.98 -2.61 19.45
C GLY A 103 14.11 -1.65 18.29
N GLN A 104 13.28 -1.91 17.28
CA GLN A 104 13.11 -1.04 16.13
C GLN A 104 11.77 -0.32 16.25
N ALA A 105 11.67 0.85 15.63
CA ALA A 105 10.37 1.48 15.46
C ALA A 105 9.54 0.73 14.41
N PHE A 106 8.22 0.71 14.61
CA PHE A 106 7.27 0.06 13.72
C PHE A 106 6.09 0.98 13.46
N SER A 107 5.58 0.93 12.25
CA SER A 107 4.25 1.43 11.95
C SER A 107 3.57 0.50 10.96
N ARG A 108 2.26 0.67 10.80
CA ARG A 108 1.48 -0.11 9.87
C ARG A 108 0.57 0.80 9.08
N PHE A 109 0.71 0.75 7.76
CA PHE A 109 -0.24 1.37 6.85
C PHE A 109 -1.46 0.46 6.69
N VAL A 110 -2.67 1.03 6.77
CA VAL A 110 -3.91 0.31 6.52
C VAL A 110 -4.79 1.11 5.57
N PHE A 111 -5.40 0.40 4.62
CA PHE A 111 -6.51 0.89 3.80
C PHE A 111 -7.70 -0.04 4.00
N GLU A 112 -8.79 0.48 4.54
CA GLU A 112 -9.96 -0.33 4.89
C GLU A 112 -11.28 0.42 4.73
N GLN A 113 -12.36 -0.35 4.62
CA GLN A 113 -13.73 0.14 4.70
C GLN A 113 -13.95 0.96 5.98
N ASN A 114 -14.64 2.09 5.85
CA ASN A 114 -15.02 2.92 6.98
C ASN A 114 -16.32 2.37 7.60
N GLY A 115 -16.17 1.48 8.58
CA GLY A 115 -17.28 0.83 9.28
C GLY A 115 -17.25 -0.69 9.17
N PHE A 116 -18.03 -1.36 10.02
CA PHE A 116 -18.11 -2.82 10.08
C PHE A 116 -18.49 -3.43 8.70
N PRO A 117 -17.82 -4.49 8.24
CA PRO A 117 -16.85 -5.34 8.95
C PRO A 117 -15.37 -4.87 8.91
N TYR A 118 -15.10 -3.64 8.47
CA TYR A 118 -13.74 -3.09 8.31
C TYR A 118 -12.90 -3.91 7.32
N THR A 119 -13.49 -4.25 6.17
CA THR A 119 -12.78 -4.99 5.12
C THR A 119 -11.50 -4.28 4.72
N LYS A 120 -10.36 -4.93 4.97
CA LYS A 120 -9.01 -4.42 4.65
C LYS A 120 -8.65 -4.76 3.22
N SER A 121 -8.41 -3.73 2.40
CA SER A 121 -7.81 -3.88 1.08
C SER A 121 -6.29 -3.93 1.15
N ALA A 122 -5.69 -3.25 2.13
CA ALA A 122 -4.27 -3.35 2.43
C ALA A 122 -3.99 -3.23 3.93
N GLU A 123 -3.00 -3.99 4.40
CA GLU A 123 -2.41 -3.89 5.73
C GLU A 123 -0.93 -4.24 5.62
N HIS A 124 -0.04 -3.25 5.80
CA HIS A 124 1.40 -3.43 5.65
C HIS A 124 2.14 -2.85 6.84
N THR A 125 2.81 -3.72 7.61
CA THR A 125 3.77 -3.30 8.63
C THR A 125 5.09 -2.94 7.98
N PHE A 126 5.67 -1.85 8.44
CA PHE A 126 6.97 -1.39 8.00
C PHE A 126 7.83 -0.90 9.17
N ILE A 127 9.13 -0.92 8.94
CA ILE A 127 10.16 -0.50 9.89
C ILE A 127 10.85 0.73 9.30
N PRO A 128 10.67 1.93 9.86
CA PRO A 128 11.39 3.13 9.44
C PRO A 128 12.88 3.05 9.79
N SER A 129 13.75 3.36 8.83
CA SER A 129 15.19 3.56 9.07
C SER A 129 15.46 4.90 9.75
N ALA A 130 16.69 5.15 10.21
CA ALA A 130 17.08 6.47 10.72
C ALA A 130 16.97 7.57 9.65
N ASP A 131 17.30 7.24 8.40
CA ASP A 131 17.13 8.12 7.26
C ASP A 131 15.77 7.97 6.59
N TRP A 132 15.34 9.01 5.88
CA TRP A 132 14.15 8.98 5.03
C TRP A 132 14.25 7.86 4.00
N ARG A 133 13.32 6.90 4.09
CA ARG A 133 13.20 5.83 3.11
C ARG A 133 11.82 5.84 2.49
N ARG A 134 11.76 5.61 1.18
CA ARG A 134 10.51 5.53 0.42
C ARG A 134 9.90 4.14 0.55
N TYR A 135 8.63 4.07 0.91
CA TYR A 135 7.78 2.88 0.96
C TYR A 135 6.78 2.97 -0.18
N GLN A 136 6.73 1.95 -1.04
CA GLN A 136 5.81 1.88 -2.17
C GLN A 136 5.32 0.46 -2.36
N PHE A 137 4.00 0.29 -2.45
CA PHE A 137 3.38 -1.00 -2.74
C PHE A 137 2.04 -0.79 -3.44
N ALA A 138 1.67 -1.75 -4.28
CA ALA A 138 0.36 -1.82 -4.91
C ALA A 138 -0.51 -2.88 -4.23
N PHE A 139 -1.82 -2.65 -4.27
CA PHE A 139 -2.83 -3.56 -3.77
C PHE A 139 -4.13 -3.37 -4.56
N SER A 140 -5.00 -4.39 -4.53
CA SER A 140 -6.32 -4.30 -5.15
C SER A 140 -7.36 -3.92 -4.11
N SER A 141 -8.28 -3.02 -4.47
CA SER A 141 -9.45 -2.73 -3.64
C SER A 141 -10.30 -3.98 -3.50
N ARG A 142 -10.65 -4.37 -2.27
CA ARG A 142 -11.47 -5.56 -2.03
C ARG A 142 -12.95 -5.37 -2.29
N GLU A 143 -13.42 -4.14 -2.16
CA GLU A 143 -14.81 -3.78 -2.37
C GLU A 143 -14.88 -2.46 -3.15
N LYS A 144 -16.11 -2.07 -3.52
CA LYS A 144 -16.37 -0.71 -3.99
C LYS A 144 -16.55 0.20 -2.79
N TYR A 145 -16.00 1.40 -2.87
CA TYR A 145 -16.17 2.42 -1.84
C TYR A 145 -16.53 3.76 -2.47
N GLY A 146 -17.50 4.46 -1.88
CA GLY A 146 -17.73 5.87 -2.19
C GLY A 146 -16.79 6.78 -1.39
N PRO A 147 -16.82 8.11 -1.63
CA PRO A 147 -16.13 9.07 -0.79
C PRO A 147 -16.49 8.86 0.69
N ARG A 148 -15.48 8.88 1.55
CA ARG A 148 -15.57 8.60 3.00
C ARG A 148 -16.03 7.19 3.37
N GLY A 149 -16.28 6.31 2.40
CA GLY A 149 -16.62 4.89 2.62
C GLY A 149 -15.42 4.00 2.96
N TYR A 150 -14.22 4.56 2.95
CA TYR A 150 -12.95 3.94 3.30
C TYR A 150 -12.03 4.97 3.95
N SER A 151 -11.02 4.47 4.65
CA SER A 151 -10.05 5.29 5.37
C SER A 151 -8.64 4.72 5.23
N MET A 152 -7.66 5.62 5.30
CA MET A 152 -6.24 5.30 5.36
C MET A 152 -5.67 5.64 6.72
N HIS A 153 -4.84 4.74 7.24
CA HIS A 153 -4.35 4.79 8.61
C HIS A 153 -2.86 4.58 8.65
N PHE A 154 -2.20 5.23 9.61
CA PHE A 154 -0.92 4.77 10.12
C PHE A 154 -1.09 4.38 11.58
N TRP A 155 -1.12 3.08 11.83
CA TRP A 155 -1.16 2.55 13.18
C TRP A 155 0.23 2.66 13.80
N VAL A 156 0.27 3.13 15.05
CA VAL A 156 1.48 3.30 15.85
C VAL A 156 1.32 2.69 17.24
N THR A 157 0.35 1.78 17.39
CA THR A 157 0.12 0.92 18.56
C THR A 157 1.24 -0.12 18.73
N PHE A 158 2.47 0.35 18.88
CA PHE A 158 3.68 -0.46 19.10
C PHE A 158 4.34 -0.04 20.42
N GLY A 159 5.62 -0.37 20.62
CA GLY A 159 6.40 0.11 21.76
C GLY A 159 6.67 1.62 21.70
N PRO A 160 7.24 2.19 22.77
CA PRO A 160 7.63 3.60 22.80
C PRO A 160 8.56 3.95 21.64
N GLN A 161 8.20 4.99 20.87
CA GLN A 161 8.93 5.38 19.67
C GLN A 161 8.55 6.79 19.23
N THR A 162 9.42 7.41 18.44
CA THR A 162 9.10 8.61 17.67
C THR A 162 9.45 8.36 16.21
N ILE A 163 8.47 8.45 15.33
CA ILE A 163 8.66 8.30 13.88
C ILE A 163 8.15 9.53 13.14
N GLU A 164 8.67 9.73 11.94
CA GLU A 164 8.14 10.71 11.01
C GLU A 164 7.66 10.06 9.73
N ILE A 165 6.55 10.56 9.20
CA ILE A 165 5.93 10.08 7.97
C ILE A 165 5.53 11.29 7.11
N GLY A 166 5.93 11.29 5.84
CA GLY A 166 5.66 12.39 4.92
C GLY A 166 5.50 11.92 3.48
N GLY A 167 5.07 12.84 2.60
CA GLY A 167 4.91 12.58 1.18
C GLY A 167 3.90 11.48 0.83
N LEU A 168 2.88 11.25 1.69
CA LEU A 168 1.88 10.24 1.41
C LEU A 168 1.11 10.57 0.12
N THR A 169 1.06 9.60 -0.79
CA THR A 169 0.15 9.53 -1.93
C THR A 169 -0.56 8.20 -1.91
N VAL A 170 -1.85 8.19 -2.25
CA VAL A 170 -2.60 6.96 -2.55
C VAL A 170 -3.31 7.17 -3.87
N MET A 171 -2.86 6.45 -4.90
CA MET A 171 -3.26 6.67 -6.28
C MET A 171 -4.08 5.49 -6.79
N ASN A 172 -5.22 5.75 -7.43
CA ASN A 172 -6.03 4.76 -8.11
C ASN A 172 -5.63 4.67 -9.59
N HIS A 173 -5.15 3.49 -10.01
CA HIS A 173 -4.75 3.18 -11.38
C HIS A 173 -5.83 2.40 -12.16
N GLY A 174 -7.04 2.31 -11.62
CA GLY A 174 -8.17 1.58 -12.20
C GLY A 174 -7.83 0.11 -12.40
N ARG A 175 -8.09 -0.41 -13.59
CA ARG A 175 -7.84 -1.83 -13.94
C ARG A 175 -6.43 -2.14 -14.42
N THR A 176 -5.48 -1.22 -14.23
CA THR A 176 -4.07 -1.45 -14.59
C THR A 176 -3.50 -2.60 -13.75
N PRO A 177 -3.05 -3.72 -14.33
CA PRO A 177 -2.47 -4.80 -13.55
C PRO A 177 -1.23 -4.34 -12.78
N ILE A 178 -1.07 -4.79 -11.53
CA ILE A 178 0.06 -4.42 -10.66
C ILE A 178 1.43 -4.61 -11.34
N ARG A 179 1.59 -5.70 -12.09
CA ARG A 179 2.83 -6.03 -12.81
C ARG A 179 3.20 -5.00 -13.88
N ASP A 180 2.23 -4.26 -14.40
CA ASP A 180 2.42 -3.29 -15.49
C ASP A 180 2.75 -1.88 -14.95
N LEU A 181 2.72 -1.69 -13.62
CA LEU A 181 2.99 -0.40 -12.98
C LEU A 181 4.47 -0.04 -12.91
N GLY A 182 5.38 -0.99 -13.13
CA GLY A 182 6.83 -0.75 -13.05
C GLY A 182 7.29 -0.18 -11.71
N LEU A 183 6.61 -0.55 -10.61
CA LEU A 183 6.94 -0.03 -9.29
C LEU A 183 8.31 -0.53 -8.85
N ASP A 184 9.08 0.38 -8.26
CA ASP A 184 10.16 0.01 -7.35
C ASP A 184 9.49 -0.53 -6.07
N VAL A 185 9.04 -1.77 -6.14
CA VAL A 185 8.37 -2.44 -5.02
C VAL A 185 9.29 -2.34 -3.82
N TRP A 186 8.77 -1.83 -2.70
CA TRP A 186 9.44 -1.91 -1.41
C TRP A 186 9.99 -3.32 -1.20
N PRO A 187 11.32 -3.55 -1.28
CA PRO A 187 11.87 -4.79 -0.81
C PRO A 187 12.13 -4.57 0.68
N TYR A 188 11.52 -5.40 1.52
CA TYR A 188 12.20 -5.74 2.76
C TYR A 188 13.60 -6.25 2.41
N GLU A 189 14.57 -6.05 3.31
CA GLU A 189 15.94 -6.50 3.07
C GLU A 189 15.95 -7.99 2.71
N GLY A 190 16.60 -8.34 1.59
CA GLY A 190 16.56 -9.69 1.04
C GLY A 190 15.39 -9.99 0.09
N ALA A 191 14.51 -9.06 -0.30
CA ALA A 191 13.44 -9.39 -1.25
C ALA A 191 13.91 -9.48 -2.72
N ALA A 192 15.21 -9.28 -3.00
CA ALA A 192 15.81 -9.41 -4.33
C ALA A 192 15.41 -10.74 -5.00
N ALA A 193 15.23 -10.74 -6.32
CA ALA A 193 14.78 -11.91 -7.06
C ALA A 193 15.74 -13.11 -6.91
N ASP A 194 17.02 -12.82 -6.69
CA ASP A 194 18.14 -13.75 -6.49
C ASP A 194 18.52 -13.94 -5.02
N ALA A 195 17.72 -13.45 -4.07
CA ALA A 195 18.06 -13.56 -2.65
C ALA A 195 18.24 -15.03 -2.21
N PRO A 196 19.32 -15.37 -1.47
CA PRO A 196 19.67 -16.77 -1.16
C PRO A 196 18.55 -17.57 -0.46
N TRP A 197 17.73 -16.90 0.35
CA TRP A 197 16.63 -17.56 1.05
C TRP A 197 15.55 -18.08 0.08
N ARG A 198 15.42 -17.53 -1.14
CA ARG A 198 14.41 -17.96 -2.12
C ARG A 198 14.71 -19.36 -2.63
N ALA A 199 15.97 -19.64 -2.99
CA ALA A 199 16.40 -20.98 -3.40
C ALA A 199 16.20 -21.99 -2.25
N ALA A 200 16.70 -21.65 -1.05
CA ALA A 200 16.52 -22.50 0.13
C ALA A 200 15.03 -22.68 0.50
N ALA A 201 14.18 -21.68 0.27
CA ALA A 201 12.73 -21.78 0.48
C ALA A 201 12.05 -22.67 -0.56
N ALA A 202 12.44 -22.57 -1.82
CA ALA A 202 11.94 -23.44 -2.89
C ALA A 202 12.25 -24.91 -2.58
N GLU A 203 13.49 -25.23 -2.21
CA GLU A 203 13.89 -26.59 -1.80
C GLU A 203 13.08 -27.11 -0.61
N ARG A 204 12.85 -26.26 0.40
CA ARG A 204 11.98 -26.60 1.53
C ARG A 204 10.55 -26.87 1.06
N ILE A 205 10.00 -26.04 0.17
CA ILE A 205 8.64 -26.21 -0.35
C ILE A 205 8.50 -27.56 -1.05
N GLU A 206 9.42 -27.91 -1.95
CA GLU A 206 9.42 -29.21 -2.62
C GLU A 206 9.45 -30.36 -1.60
N ARG A 207 10.32 -30.27 -0.59
CA ARG A 207 10.55 -31.38 0.35
C ARG A 207 9.47 -31.54 1.41
N ILE A 208 8.88 -30.46 1.92
CA ILE A 208 8.03 -30.51 3.12
C ILE A 208 6.65 -29.86 2.95
N ARG A 209 6.39 -29.14 1.85
CA ARG A 209 5.12 -28.41 1.65
C ARG A 209 4.39 -28.79 0.37
N LYS A 210 4.95 -29.70 -0.42
CA LYS A 210 4.26 -30.34 -1.53
C LYS A 210 3.92 -31.79 -1.18
N GLY A 211 2.85 -32.27 -1.77
CA GLY A 211 2.42 -33.65 -1.72
C GLY A 211 1.69 -33.98 -3.00
N ASP A 212 1.67 -35.26 -3.34
CA ASP A 212 0.98 -35.72 -4.54
C ASP A 212 -0.53 -35.63 -4.35
N ILE A 213 -1.21 -35.07 -5.33
CA ILE A 213 -2.67 -35.06 -5.40
C ILE A 213 -3.07 -35.81 -6.67
N VAL A 214 -3.84 -36.87 -6.49
CA VAL A 214 -4.50 -37.57 -7.61
C VAL A 214 -5.86 -36.94 -7.80
N VAL A 215 -6.05 -36.27 -8.94
CA VAL A 215 -7.36 -35.72 -9.34
C VAL A 215 -7.98 -36.67 -10.35
N GLN A 216 -9.10 -37.32 -9.96
CA GLN A 216 -9.94 -38.06 -10.90
C GLN A 216 -11.06 -37.14 -11.36
N VAL A 217 -11.09 -36.85 -12.65
CA VAL A 217 -12.21 -36.14 -13.28
C VAL A 217 -13.08 -37.18 -13.96
N ARG A 218 -14.36 -37.22 -13.57
CA ARG A 218 -15.37 -38.14 -14.08
C ARG A 218 -16.41 -37.34 -14.86
N ASP A 219 -16.94 -37.93 -15.92
CA ASP A 219 -18.07 -37.37 -16.66
C ASP A 219 -19.41 -37.79 -16.02
N GLU A 220 -20.53 -37.50 -16.69
CA GLU A 220 -21.87 -37.84 -16.22
C GLU A 220 -22.13 -39.35 -16.04
N ASN A 221 -21.28 -40.21 -16.62
CA ASN A 221 -21.35 -41.66 -16.52
C ASN A 221 -20.34 -42.26 -15.52
N GLY A 222 -19.47 -41.43 -14.93
CA GLY A 222 -18.50 -41.85 -13.91
C GLY A 222 -17.15 -42.30 -14.46
#